data_AF-A0A1M6EY01-F1
#
_entry.id   AF-A0A1M6EY01-F1
#
_cell.length_a   1.000
_cell.length_b   1.000
_cell.length_c   1.000
_cell.angle_alpha   90.00
_cell.angle_beta   90.00
_cell.angle_gamma   90.00
#
_symmetry.space_group_name_H-M   'P 1'
#
loop_
_entity.id
_entity.type
_entity.pdbx_description
1 polymer ?
#
loop_
_entity_poly.entity_id
_entity_poly.type
_entity_poly.pdbx_seq_one_letter_code
_entity_poly.pdbx_strand_id
1 'polypeptide(L)'
;MSETIIGYINSVPKNELIDLERDVQQVTPFGFKFTDELKLYNYPESHLQRNDITQFVISDSNTSNTATILLEEEDYDPNDVSESDFQKKFPSMLKDRVFEITKIIKCLVQKNCVRELGFSISFCDEIEQIKHVSIESFENIVVADCVNSCPPNTLYLIDK
;
A
#
# COMPACT_ATOMS: atom_id res chain seq x y z
N MET A 1 -3.80 10.19 -14.48
CA MET A 1 -2.50 10.15 -13.78
C MET A 1 -2.50 8.91 -12.89
N SER A 2 -1.37 8.26 -12.63
CA SER A 2 -1.36 6.98 -11.90
C SER A 2 -0.81 7.19 -10.49
N GLU A 3 -1.65 6.95 -9.50
CA GLU A 3 -1.23 6.83 -8.11
C GLU A 3 -0.77 5.39 -7.85
N THR A 4 0.28 5.25 -7.06
CA THR A 4 0.88 3.96 -6.73
C THR A 4 1.01 3.82 -5.23
N ILE A 5 0.66 2.62 -4.75
CA ILE A 5 0.92 2.20 -3.37
C ILE A 5 1.82 0.99 -3.46
N ILE A 6 3.09 1.21 -3.18
CA ILE A 6 4.13 0.19 -3.30
C ILE A 6 4.85 0.07 -1.98
N GLY A 7 5.40 -1.10 -1.73
CA GLY A 7 6.20 -1.30 -0.54
C GLY A 7 7.07 -2.51 -0.64
N TYR A 8 7.76 -2.78 0.45
CA TYR A 8 8.62 -3.92 0.60
C TYR A 8 8.59 -4.42 2.04
N ILE A 9 8.88 -5.71 2.18
CA ILE A 9 9.24 -6.35 3.44
C ILE A 9 10.61 -7.01 3.27
N ASN A 10 11.26 -7.39 4.37
CA ASN A 10 12.40 -8.31 4.26
C ASN A 10 11.98 -9.61 3.54
N SER A 11 12.90 -10.23 2.80
CA SER A 11 12.64 -11.48 2.10
C SER A 11 12.18 -12.55 3.08
N VAL A 12 11.12 -13.27 2.68
CA VAL A 12 10.55 -14.40 3.40
C VAL A 12 10.33 -15.57 2.42
N PRO A 13 10.25 -16.82 2.90
CA PRO A 13 10.04 -17.98 2.05
C PRO A 13 8.76 -17.86 1.20
N LYS A 14 8.81 -18.34 -0.05
CA LYS A 14 7.69 -18.24 -1.00
C LYS A 14 6.36 -18.79 -0.46
N ASN A 15 6.40 -19.88 0.32
CA ASN A 15 5.19 -20.43 0.92
C ASN A 15 4.55 -19.47 1.94
N GLU A 16 5.38 -18.76 2.71
CA GLU A 16 4.90 -17.74 3.65
C GLU A 16 4.33 -16.52 2.93
N LEU A 17 4.92 -16.11 1.79
CA LEU A 17 4.36 -15.04 0.95
C LEU A 17 2.95 -15.39 0.45
N ILE A 18 2.76 -16.62 -0.02
CA ILE A 18 1.45 -17.09 -0.52
C ILE A 18 0.40 -17.08 0.59
N ASP A 19 0.76 -17.55 1.79
CA ASP A 19 -0.15 -17.53 2.93
C ASP A 19 -0.43 -16.09 3.39
N LEU A 20 0.58 -15.21 3.37
CA LEU A 20 0.42 -13.81 3.73
C LEU A 20 -0.47 -13.05 2.75
N GLU A 21 -0.29 -13.26 1.45
CA GLU A 21 -1.15 -12.68 0.41
C GLU A 21 -2.61 -13.12 0.59
N ARG A 22 -2.83 -14.41 0.90
CA ARG A 22 -4.16 -14.94 1.22
C ARG A 22 -4.75 -14.29 2.47
N ASP A 23 -3.97 -14.13 3.53
CA ASP A 23 -4.40 -13.53 4.79
C ASP A 23 -4.76 -12.05 4.60
N VAL A 24 -3.96 -11.30 3.85
CA VAL A 24 -4.23 -9.90 3.50
C VAL A 24 -5.55 -9.80 2.73
N GLN A 25 -5.76 -10.64 1.71
CA GLN A 25 -6.97 -10.59 0.90
C GLN A 25 -8.25 -10.86 1.70
N GLN A 26 -8.17 -11.56 2.84
CA GLN A 26 -9.32 -11.78 3.72
C GLN A 26 -9.72 -10.55 4.54
N VAL A 27 -8.83 -9.58 4.70
CA VAL A 27 -9.04 -8.41 5.57
C VAL A 27 -9.28 -7.10 4.82
N THR A 28 -9.07 -7.08 3.50
CA THR A 28 -9.25 -5.88 2.67
C THR A 28 -10.05 -6.16 1.38
N PRO A 29 -10.85 -5.20 0.89
CA PRO A 29 -11.41 -5.25 -0.45
C PRO A 29 -10.40 -4.91 -1.56
N PHE A 30 -9.21 -4.39 -1.21
CA PHE A 30 -8.21 -3.96 -2.19
C PHE A 30 -7.45 -5.13 -2.81
N GLY A 31 -6.88 -4.84 -3.98
CA GLY A 31 -5.88 -5.70 -4.58
C GLY A 31 -4.59 -5.68 -3.78
N PHE A 32 -4.02 -6.85 -3.54
CA PHE A 32 -2.70 -6.99 -2.94
C PHE A 32 -1.94 -8.12 -3.60
N LYS A 33 -0.67 -7.89 -3.93
CA LYS A 33 0.23 -8.94 -4.40
C LYS A 33 1.69 -8.63 -4.11
N PHE A 34 2.46 -9.68 -3.87
CA PHE A 34 3.91 -9.61 -3.96
C PHE A 34 4.36 -9.65 -5.43
N THR A 35 5.41 -8.90 -5.76
CA THR A 35 5.96 -8.84 -7.11
C THR A 35 7.41 -8.40 -7.10
N ASP A 36 8.19 -8.84 -8.09
CA ASP A 36 9.57 -8.41 -8.30
C ASP A 36 9.70 -7.42 -9.47
N GLU A 37 8.57 -7.01 -10.05
CA GLU A 37 8.51 -6.21 -11.27
C GLU A 37 8.41 -4.70 -11.00
N LEU A 38 8.33 -4.28 -9.73
CA LEU A 38 8.20 -2.87 -9.40
C LEU A 38 9.54 -2.18 -9.56
N LYS A 39 9.47 -1.01 -10.18
CA LYS A 39 10.60 -0.11 -10.30
C LYS A 39 10.40 0.96 -9.24
N LEU A 40 11.13 0.82 -8.13
CA LEU A 40 11.12 1.75 -7.00
C LEU A 40 11.83 3.07 -7.36
N TYR A 41 11.42 3.73 -8.44
CA TYR A 41 12.01 5.00 -8.84
C TYR A 41 11.97 5.96 -7.64
N ASN A 42 13.06 6.70 -7.41
CA ASN A 42 13.21 7.66 -6.31
C ASN A 42 13.23 7.09 -4.87
N TYR A 43 13.21 5.77 -4.66
CA TYR A 43 13.60 5.22 -3.37
C TYR A 43 15.10 5.50 -3.13
N PRO A 44 15.55 5.63 -1.86
CA PRO A 44 16.97 5.84 -1.57
C PRO A 44 17.81 4.71 -2.19
N GLU A 45 18.98 5.03 -2.75
CA GLU A 45 19.84 4.04 -3.42
C GLU A 45 20.15 2.82 -2.55
N SER A 46 20.23 3.01 -1.23
CA SER A 46 20.41 1.94 -0.25
C SER A 46 19.32 0.87 -0.28
N HIS A 47 18.13 1.18 -0.82
CA HIS A 47 17.00 0.26 -0.95
C HIS A 47 16.88 -0.32 -2.38
N LEU A 48 17.38 0.37 -3.39
CA LEU A 48 17.34 -0.06 -4.80
C LEU A 48 18.19 -1.31 -5.09
N GLN A 49 19.24 -1.54 -4.31
CA GLN A 49 20.21 -2.63 -4.53
C GLN A 49 20.04 -3.80 -3.54
N ARG A 50 18.94 -3.82 -2.78
CA ARG A 50 18.70 -4.85 -1.77
C ARG A 50 18.15 -6.11 -2.40
N ASN A 51 18.90 -7.20 -2.26
CA ASN A 51 18.46 -8.55 -2.65
C ASN A 51 17.74 -9.29 -1.50
N ASP A 52 17.63 -8.65 -0.34
CA ASP A 52 17.04 -9.19 0.88
C ASP A 52 15.65 -8.62 1.17
N ILE A 53 14.99 -8.06 0.15
CA ILE A 53 13.62 -7.55 0.23
C ILE A 53 12.70 -8.26 -0.77
N THR A 54 11.42 -8.27 -0.45
CA THR A 54 10.34 -8.68 -1.36
C THR A 54 9.38 -7.51 -1.47
N GLN A 55 9.07 -7.10 -2.70
CA GLN A 55 8.23 -5.94 -2.96
C GLN A 55 6.77 -6.34 -3.11
N PHE A 56 5.87 -5.39 -2.86
CA PHE A 56 4.44 -5.57 -3.01
C PHE A 56 3.79 -4.32 -3.58
N VAL A 57 2.59 -4.50 -4.15
CA VAL A 57 1.71 -3.41 -4.60
C VAL A 57 0.34 -3.57 -3.96
N ILE A 58 -0.27 -2.45 -3.59
CA ILE A 58 -1.68 -2.34 -3.23
C ILE A 58 -2.37 -1.59 -4.37
N SER A 59 -3.47 -2.14 -4.87
CA SER A 59 -4.16 -1.65 -6.06
C SER A 59 -5.68 -1.75 -5.90
N ASP A 60 -6.40 -1.26 -6.90
CA ASP A 60 -7.86 -1.29 -6.93
C ASP A 60 -8.41 -2.73 -6.89
N SER A 61 -7.67 -3.69 -7.48
CA SER A 61 -8.07 -5.10 -7.55
C SER A 61 -6.87 -6.02 -7.83
N ASN A 62 -7.04 -7.33 -7.63
CA ASN A 62 -5.98 -8.33 -7.84
C ASN A 62 -5.46 -8.43 -9.28
N THR A 63 -6.18 -7.87 -10.24
CA THR A 63 -5.77 -7.82 -11.65
C THR A 63 -5.18 -6.47 -12.06
N SER A 64 -5.32 -5.45 -11.22
CA SER A 64 -4.80 -4.09 -11.44
C SER A 64 -3.45 -3.88 -10.76
N ASN A 65 -2.64 -2.98 -11.31
CA ASN A 65 -1.44 -2.42 -10.66
C ASN A 65 -1.63 -0.97 -10.22
N THR A 66 -2.80 -0.40 -10.50
CA THR A 66 -3.09 1.02 -10.29
C THR A 66 -3.84 1.20 -8.98
N ALA A 67 -3.60 2.31 -8.28
CA ALA A 67 -4.32 2.71 -7.09
C ALA A 67 -5.22 3.93 -7.35
N THR A 68 -6.13 3.87 -8.34
CA THR A 68 -7.11 4.94 -8.59
C THR A 68 -8.04 5.19 -7.41
N ILE A 69 -8.05 4.24 -6.47
CA ILE A 69 -8.71 4.33 -5.19
C ILE A 69 -8.23 5.48 -4.29
N LEU A 70 -7.24 6.27 -4.70
CA LEU A 70 -6.78 7.45 -3.96
C LEU A 70 -7.33 8.78 -4.52
N LEU A 71 -8.01 8.75 -5.68
CA LEU A 71 -8.63 9.92 -6.30
C LEU A 71 -9.84 10.46 -5.51
N GLU A 72 -10.16 11.75 -5.66
CA GLU A 72 -11.29 12.39 -4.98
C GLU A 72 -12.65 11.80 -5.41
N GLU A 73 -13.69 11.96 -4.57
CA GLU A 73 -15.04 11.42 -4.83
C GLU A 73 -15.64 11.92 -6.17
N GLU A 74 -15.23 13.10 -6.67
CA GLU A 74 -15.72 13.66 -7.93
C GLU A 74 -15.03 13.07 -9.18
N ASP A 75 -13.84 12.49 -9.01
CA ASP A 75 -13.05 11.87 -10.09
C ASP A 75 -13.29 10.36 -10.21
N TYR A 76 -13.95 9.77 -9.22
CA TYR A 76 -14.32 8.36 -9.17
C TYR A 76 -15.79 8.20 -9.59
N ASP A 77 -16.08 7.59 -10.74
CA ASP A 77 -17.46 7.36 -11.23
C ASP A 77 -17.98 5.96 -10.84
N PRO A 78 -18.78 5.84 -9.76
CA PRO A 78 -19.38 4.58 -9.34
C PRO A 78 -20.59 4.17 -10.20
N ASN A 79 -20.83 4.73 -11.39
CA ASN A 79 -21.95 4.30 -12.24
C ASN A 79 -21.56 3.23 -13.29
N ASP A 80 -20.32 2.75 -13.30
CA ASP A 80 -19.96 1.59 -14.13
C ASP A 80 -20.62 0.31 -13.56
N VAL A 81 -21.71 -0.07 -14.20
CA VAL A 81 -22.61 -1.17 -13.81
C VAL A 81 -21.96 -2.56 -13.87
N SER A 82 -20.72 -2.66 -14.36
CA SER A 82 -19.95 -3.90 -14.36
C SER A 82 -19.37 -4.28 -12.99
N GLU A 83 -19.40 -3.36 -12.00
CA GLU A 83 -18.73 -3.50 -10.70
C GLU A 83 -19.67 -3.45 -9.47
N SER A 84 -20.91 -3.94 -9.62
CA SER A 84 -21.97 -3.81 -8.59
C SER A 84 -21.72 -4.47 -7.21
N ASP A 85 -20.68 -5.30 -7.07
CA ASP A 85 -20.20 -5.84 -5.78
C ASP A 85 -18.99 -5.07 -5.21
N PHE A 86 -18.20 -4.41 -6.07
CA PHE A 86 -17.02 -3.64 -5.68
C PHE A 86 -17.44 -2.35 -4.95
N GLN A 87 -18.41 -1.63 -5.50
CA GLN A 87 -18.92 -0.36 -4.95
C GLN A 87 -19.60 -0.49 -3.59
N LYS A 88 -20.17 -1.66 -3.24
CA LYS A 88 -20.80 -1.87 -1.93
C LYS A 88 -19.80 -2.07 -0.79
N LYS A 89 -18.56 -2.39 -1.11
CA LYS A 89 -17.49 -2.64 -0.12
C LYS A 89 -16.44 -1.54 -0.11
N PHE A 90 -16.50 -0.60 -1.06
CA PHE A 90 -15.53 0.46 -1.21
C PHE A 90 -15.89 1.67 -0.33
N PRO A 91 -15.01 2.11 0.57
CA PRO A 91 -15.26 3.35 1.31
C PRO A 91 -15.25 4.55 0.37
N SER A 92 -16.23 5.46 0.48
CA SER A 92 -16.30 6.64 -0.40
C SER A 92 -15.26 7.70 -0.01
N MET A 93 -15.10 7.89 1.30
CA MET A 93 -14.20 8.89 1.87
C MET A 93 -12.74 8.47 1.72
N LEU A 94 -11.89 9.37 1.23
CA LEU A 94 -10.43 9.15 1.12
C LEU A 94 -9.83 8.64 2.44
N LYS A 95 -10.24 9.24 3.56
CA LYS A 95 -9.78 8.83 4.90
C LYS A 95 -10.03 7.35 5.18
N ASP A 96 -11.22 6.86 4.85
CA ASP A 96 -11.59 5.47 5.10
C ASP A 96 -10.84 4.53 4.15
N ARG A 97 -10.60 4.96 2.90
CA ARG A 97 -9.77 4.23 1.94
C ARG A 97 -8.33 4.10 2.43
N VAL A 98 -7.74 5.19 2.92
CA VAL A 98 -6.40 5.17 3.53
C VAL A 98 -6.37 4.27 4.77
N PHE A 99 -7.44 4.25 5.57
CA PHE A 99 -7.54 3.36 6.72
C PHE A 99 -7.58 1.86 6.31
N GLU A 100 -8.23 1.51 5.21
CA GLU A 100 -8.14 0.15 4.66
C GLU A 100 -6.72 -0.20 4.18
N ILE A 101 -5.98 0.75 3.62
CA ILE A 101 -4.54 0.56 3.28
C ILE A 101 -3.77 0.26 4.56
N THR A 102 -3.98 1.01 5.64
CA THR A 102 -3.23 0.80 6.89
C THR A 102 -3.53 -0.55 7.52
N LYS A 103 -4.72 -1.13 7.34
CA LYS A 103 -5.03 -2.50 7.77
C LYS A 103 -4.17 -3.55 7.06
N ILE A 104 -3.94 -3.38 5.75
CA ILE A 104 -3.04 -4.26 4.99
C ILE A 104 -1.64 -4.20 5.60
N ILE A 105 -1.13 -2.98 5.78
CA ILE A 105 0.20 -2.76 6.36
C ILE A 105 0.31 -3.36 7.77
N LYS A 106 -0.75 -3.21 8.58
CA LYS A 106 -0.84 -3.80 9.93
C LYS A 106 -0.78 -5.33 9.89
N CYS A 107 -1.49 -5.95 8.93
CA CYS A 107 -1.48 -7.40 8.72
C CYS A 107 -0.06 -7.89 8.41
N LEU A 108 0.67 -7.18 7.54
CA LEU A 108 2.05 -7.51 7.18
C LEU A 108 3.00 -7.38 8.38
N VAL A 109 3.01 -6.23 9.05
CA VAL A 109 3.96 -5.96 10.16
C VAL A 109 3.72 -6.87 11.38
N GLN A 110 2.48 -7.35 11.59
CA GLN A 110 2.18 -8.28 12.69
C GLN A 110 2.77 -9.68 12.51
N LYS A 111 3.19 -10.06 11.30
CA LYS A 111 3.79 -11.39 11.06
C LYS A 111 5.20 -11.46 11.62
N ASN A 112 5.51 -12.52 12.35
CA ASN A 112 6.82 -12.70 12.99
C ASN A 112 7.99 -12.78 12.00
N CYS A 113 7.76 -13.25 10.78
CA CYS A 113 8.77 -13.30 9.73
C CYS A 113 9.07 -11.93 9.12
N VAL A 114 8.20 -10.93 9.34
CA VAL A 114 8.40 -9.54 8.93
C VAL A 114 9.10 -8.79 10.06
N ARG A 115 10.34 -8.38 9.79
CA ARG A 115 11.26 -7.63 10.65
C ARG A 115 11.40 -6.18 10.21
N GLU A 116 11.19 -5.92 8.92
CA GLU A 116 11.31 -4.61 8.32
C GLU A 116 10.17 -4.47 7.30
N LEU A 117 9.50 -3.31 7.32
CA LEU A 117 8.49 -2.94 6.34
C LEU A 117 8.66 -1.47 5.95
N GLY A 118 8.70 -1.21 4.65
CA GLY A 118 8.60 0.13 4.08
C GLY A 118 7.48 0.20 3.06
N PHE A 119 6.73 1.30 3.01
CA PHE A 119 5.73 1.51 1.96
C PHE A 119 5.59 3.00 1.62
N SER A 120 5.22 3.28 0.38
CA SER A 120 4.92 4.63 -0.08
C SER A 120 3.52 4.75 -0.64
N ILE A 121 3.01 5.96 -0.54
CA ILE A 121 1.83 6.41 -1.28
C ILE A 121 2.33 7.62 -2.08
N SER A 122 2.41 7.47 -3.40
CA SER A 122 3.11 8.42 -4.27
C SER A 122 2.39 8.66 -5.58
N PHE A 123 2.61 9.86 -6.11
CA PHE A 123 2.26 10.20 -7.47
C PHE A 123 3.44 9.86 -8.39
N CYS A 124 3.23 9.09 -9.45
CA CYS A 124 4.29 8.76 -10.43
C CYS A 124 5.59 8.24 -9.80
N ASP A 125 5.49 7.47 -8.71
CA ASP A 125 6.63 6.93 -7.97
C ASP A 125 7.61 8.00 -7.45
N GLU A 126 7.13 9.22 -7.17
CA GLU A 126 7.92 10.29 -6.54
C GLU A 126 7.92 10.17 -5.02
N ILE A 127 9.12 10.15 -4.43
CA ILE A 127 9.35 10.15 -2.98
C ILE A 127 10.09 11.44 -2.62
N GLU A 128 9.42 12.31 -1.88
CA GLU A 128 9.97 13.60 -1.44
C GLU A 128 10.48 13.55 0.01
N GLN A 129 9.96 12.63 0.81
CA GLN A 129 10.34 12.50 2.21
C GLN A 129 10.29 11.05 2.70
N ILE A 130 11.07 10.78 3.75
CA ILE A 130 11.13 9.50 4.45
C ILE A 130 10.75 9.74 5.91
N LYS A 131 9.81 8.94 6.42
CA LYS A 131 9.36 9.02 7.81
C LYS A 131 9.50 7.67 8.49
N HIS A 132 10.24 7.64 9.59
CA HIS A 132 10.22 6.51 10.53
C HIS A 132 9.03 6.65 11.46
N VAL A 133 8.24 5.59 11.56
CA VAL A 133 7.01 5.57 12.35
C VAL A 133 6.93 4.28 13.16
N SER A 134 6.34 4.36 14.35
CA SER A 134 6.12 3.17 15.18
C SER A 134 4.86 2.42 14.76
N ILE A 135 4.81 1.12 15.04
CA ILE A 135 3.63 0.29 14.78
C ILE A 135 2.36 0.81 15.48
N GLU A 136 2.47 1.50 16.61
CA GLU A 136 1.32 2.06 17.34
C GLU A 136 0.82 3.38 16.76
N SER A 137 1.67 4.10 16.01
CA SER A 137 1.39 5.48 15.58
C SER A 137 1.23 5.64 14.07
N PHE A 138 1.74 4.70 13.26
CA PHE A 138 1.78 4.84 11.81
C PHE A 138 0.40 5.08 11.18
N GLU A 139 -0.65 4.41 11.66
CA GLU A 139 -2.00 4.53 11.10
C GLU A 139 -2.47 5.99 11.13
N ASN A 140 -2.30 6.65 12.28
CA ASN A 140 -2.71 8.04 12.46
C ASN A 140 -1.84 9.01 11.65
N ILE A 141 -0.53 8.74 11.55
CA ILE A 141 0.41 9.58 10.80
C ILE A 141 0.09 9.53 9.31
N VAL A 142 -0.07 8.33 8.75
CA VAL A 142 -0.34 8.12 7.33
C VAL A 142 -1.69 8.72 6.94
N VAL A 143 -2.73 8.51 7.76
CA VAL A 143 -4.05 9.12 7.52
C VAL A 143 -3.97 10.64 7.55
N ALA A 144 -3.26 11.23 8.53
CA ALA A 144 -3.11 12.68 8.61
C ALA A 144 -2.36 13.24 7.39
N ASP A 145 -1.27 12.58 6.97
CA ASP A 145 -0.50 12.98 5.79
C ASP A 145 -1.35 12.93 4.52
N CYS A 146 -2.08 11.83 4.26
CA CYS A 146 -2.94 11.70 3.09
C CYS A 146 -4.12 12.67 3.10
N VAL A 147 -4.72 12.97 4.25
CA VAL A 147 -5.80 13.97 4.34
C VAL A 147 -5.30 15.38 4.02
N ASN A 148 -4.05 15.69 4.37
CA ASN A 148 -3.43 16.97 4.06
C ASN A 148 -2.94 17.06 2.60
N SER A 149 -2.46 15.95 2.04
CA SER A 149 -1.93 15.85 0.69
C SER A 149 -2.03 14.40 0.21
N CYS A 150 -2.93 14.11 -0.73
CA CYS A 150 -3.04 12.80 -1.35
C CYS A 150 -2.61 12.87 -2.82
N PRO A 151 -1.59 12.11 -3.25
CA PRO A 151 -0.68 11.31 -2.42
C PRO A 151 0.31 12.19 -1.62
N PRO A 152 0.83 11.71 -0.49
CA PRO A 152 1.77 12.46 0.35
C PRO A 152 3.24 12.37 -0.13
N ASN A 153 3.52 11.65 -1.22
CA ASN A 153 4.86 11.42 -1.77
C ASN A 153 5.89 11.02 -0.71
N THR A 154 5.48 10.13 0.19
CA THR A 154 6.23 9.77 1.41
C THR A 154 6.53 8.29 1.44
N LEU A 155 7.77 7.94 1.76
CA LEU A 155 8.16 6.59 2.16
C LEU A 155 8.08 6.48 3.68
N TYR A 156 7.16 5.64 4.17
CA TYR A 156 7.03 5.30 5.57
C TYR A 156 7.83 4.04 5.86
N LEU A 157 8.70 4.11 6.87
CA LEU A 157 9.47 2.99 7.39
C LEU A 157 8.90 2.64 8.77
N ILE A 158 8.40 1.42 8.91
CA ILE A 158 7.79 0.96 10.15
C ILE A 158 8.81 0.15 10.95
N ASP A 159 9.20 0.72 12.09
CA ASP A 159 10.08 0.06 13.04
C ASP A 159 9.24 -0.89 13.94
N LYS A 160 9.69 -2.13 14.08
CA LYS A 160 9.04 -3.18 14.87
C LYS A 160 9.77 -3.46 16.18
#